data_AF-K5WZA5-F1
#
_entry.id   AF-K5WZA5-F1
#
_cell.length_a   1.000
_cell.length_b   1.000
_cell.length_c   1.000
_cell.angle_alpha   90.00
_cell.angle_beta   90.00
_cell.angle_gamma   90.00
#
_symmetry.space_group_name_H-M   'P 1'
#
loop_
_entity.id
_entity.type
_entity.pdbx_description
1 polymer ?
#
loop_
_entity_poly.entity_id
_entity_poly.type
_entity_poly.pdbx_seq_one_letter_code
_entity_poly.pdbx_strand_id
1 'polypeptide(L)'
;MASDHFSIQITIPFSKDDVVYYVTKLDPENEEDYEGEIGDKLMNLAEERESINSREELEDVVEEISRIFEKAWSNWTEEVKVTGKGKSWWNKECTRTFNNLRDEQNPKKKKDMEKYSDFRRVVKMAKKANYEKKIHEIASTRGRPWDLMPWVRERKMPATESLLDDQGRACVDKEQLFQTLHRAYNSANNCPTNLERMLREVERKEEREWNTFSQHELRQALSKCAKNTAPGPDHITWNVLKHITKTRTKIVELFIRIANASRTTSYLHMIKVWWLYSHF
;
A
#
# COMPACT_ATOMS: atom_id res chain seq x y z
N MET A 1 -31.43 0.15 -45.62
CA MET A 1 -30.29 1.08 -45.55
C MET A 1 -29.37 0.56 -44.45
N ALA A 2 -28.19 0.07 -44.81
CA ALA A 2 -27.24 -0.53 -43.87
C ALA A 2 -26.42 0.56 -43.18
N SER A 3 -26.24 0.45 -41.87
CA SER A 3 -25.54 1.44 -41.04
C SER A 3 -24.05 1.46 -41.31
N ASP A 4 -23.51 2.63 -41.64
CA ASP A 4 -22.11 2.87 -42.04
C ASP A 4 -21.22 3.17 -40.83
N HIS A 5 -21.12 2.22 -39.89
CA HIS A 5 -20.25 2.36 -38.72
C HIS A 5 -18.89 1.71 -38.97
N PHE A 6 -17.90 2.52 -39.34
CA PHE A 6 -16.50 2.10 -39.36
C PHE A 6 -15.93 2.14 -37.93
N SER A 7 -15.49 0.99 -37.43
CA SER A 7 -14.82 0.85 -36.12
C SER A 7 -13.45 1.54 -36.15
N ILE A 8 -13.29 2.63 -35.41
CA ILE A 8 -11.98 3.26 -35.22
C ILE A 8 -11.20 2.41 -34.21
N GLN A 9 -10.40 1.46 -34.70
CA GLN A 9 -9.47 0.68 -33.88
C GLN A 9 -8.12 1.40 -33.82
N ILE A 10 -7.86 2.09 -32.70
CA ILE A 10 -6.51 2.60 -32.40
C ILE A 10 -5.69 1.41 -31.89
N THR A 11 -4.72 0.97 -32.69
CA THR A 11 -3.72 -0.01 -32.25
C THR A 11 -2.54 0.77 -31.68
N ILE A 12 -2.44 0.83 -30.36
CA ILE A 12 -1.28 1.42 -29.70
C ILE A 12 -0.11 0.42 -29.89
N PRO A 13 0.99 0.79 -30.57
CA PRO A 13 2.13 -0.09 -30.73
C PRO A 13 2.85 -0.19 -29.39
N PHE A 14 2.47 -1.19 -28.58
CA PHE A 14 3.32 -1.62 -27.48
C PHE A 14 4.55 -2.27 -28.10
N SER A 15 5.71 -1.63 -27.95
CA SER A 15 6.99 -2.28 -28.21
C SER A 15 7.03 -3.57 -27.39
N LYS A 16 7.41 -4.70 -28.00
CA LYS A 16 7.70 -5.95 -27.30
C LYS A 16 9.05 -5.86 -26.59
N ASP A 17 9.36 -4.71 -26.01
CA ASP A 17 10.46 -4.65 -25.07
C ASP A 17 10.03 -5.45 -23.85
N ASP A 18 10.77 -6.51 -23.54
CA ASP A 18 10.63 -7.23 -22.28
C ASP A 18 10.93 -6.23 -21.16
N VAL A 19 9.91 -5.49 -20.70
CA VAL A 19 10.05 -4.55 -19.60
C VAL A 19 10.39 -5.37 -18.36
N VAL A 20 11.66 -5.33 -17.99
CA VAL A 20 12.16 -5.93 -16.77
C VAL A 20 11.87 -4.98 -15.63
N TYR A 21 10.94 -5.36 -14.76
CA TYR A 21 10.67 -4.62 -13.53
C TYR A 21 11.62 -5.09 -12.43
N TYR A 22 12.26 -4.14 -11.75
CA TYR A 22 13.01 -4.37 -10.51
C TYR A 22 12.18 -3.84 -9.35
N VAL A 23 12.17 -4.57 -8.25
CA VAL A 23 11.52 -4.16 -7.01
C VAL A 23 12.54 -4.32 -5.89
N THR A 24 12.75 -3.25 -5.12
CA THR A 24 13.51 -3.32 -3.87
C THR A 24 12.71 -4.11 -2.85
N LYS A 25 13.33 -5.14 -2.28
CA LYS A 25 12.67 -6.00 -1.31
C LYS A 25 13.51 -6.11 -0.04
N LEU A 26 12.84 -5.90 1.09
CA LEU A 26 13.37 -6.26 2.40
C LEU A 26 13.32 -7.77 2.58
N ASP A 27 14.44 -8.32 3.04
CA ASP A 27 14.55 -9.73 3.39
C ASP A 27 13.85 -10.00 4.73
N PRO A 28 12.90 -10.97 4.81
CA PRO A 28 12.23 -11.30 6.06
C PRO A 28 13.18 -11.69 7.21
N GLU A 29 14.38 -12.18 6.92
CA GLU A 29 15.37 -12.51 7.95
C GLU A 29 16.00 -11.26 8.58
N ASN A 30 16.02 -10.15 7.87
CA ASN A 30 16.65 -8.89 8.30
C ASN A 30 15.62 -7.87 8.81
N GLU A 31 14.34 -8.26 8.95
CA GLU A 31 13.27 -7.35 9.37
C GLU A 31 13.52 -6.81 10.78
N GLU A 32 14.00 -7.65 11.71
CA GLU A 32 14.33 -7.23 13.08
C GLU A 32 15.50 -6.24 13.13
N ASP A 33 16.56 -6.48 12.34
CA ASP A 33 17.72 -5.59 12.28
C ASP A 33 17.38 -4.24 11.62
N TYR A 34 16.56 -4.28 10.55
CA TYR A 34 16.02 -3.09 9.90
C TYR A 34 15.17 -2.24 10.86
N GLU A 35 14.28 -2.88 11.63
CA GLU A 35 13.48 -2.22 12.66
C GLU A 35 14.35 -1.64 13.79
N GLY A 36 15.41 -2.36 14.17
CA GLY A 36 16.41 -1.93 15.16
C GLY A 36 17.11 -0.65 14.72
N GLU A 37 17.67 -0.62 13.51
CA GLU A 37 18.39 0.54 12.97
C GLU A 37 17.50 1.79 12.90
N ILE A 38 16.25 1.65 12.42
CA ILE A 38 15.30 2.77 12.37
C ILE A 38 14.98 3.24 13.78
N GLY A 39 14.68 2.31 14.68
CA GLY A 39 14.37 2.64 16.05
C GLY A 39 15.49 3.39 16.74
N ASP A 40 16.76 2.98 16.55
CA ASP A 40 17.91 3.55 17.24
C ASP A 40 18.19 4.96 16.75
N LYS A 41 18.16 5.17 15.43
CA LYS A 41 18.34 6.49 14.82
C LYS A 41 17.23 7.47 15.21
N LEU A 42 15.98 7.02 15.22
CA LEU A 42 14.86 7.85 15.69
C LEU A 42 14.96 8.17 17.18
N MET A 43 15.48 7.26 18.00
CA MET A 43 15.69 7.53 19.43
C MET A 43 16.75 8.61 19.62
N ASN A 44 17.88 8.52 18.91
CA ASN A 44 18.92 9.55 18.95
C ASN A 44 18.36 10.92 18.52
N LEU A 45 17.58 10.96 17.43
CA LEU A 45 16.94 12.20 16.98
C LEU A 45 15.96 12.76 18.02
N ALA A 46 15.21 11.89 18.71
CA ALA A 46 14.29 12.30 19.78
C ALA A 46 15.01 12.86 21.02
N GLU A 47 16.24 12.43 21.26
CA GLU A 47 17.09 12.92 22.35
C GLU A 47 17.79 14.24 21.99
N GLU A 48 18.27 14.37 20.75
CA GLU A 48 18.91 15.59 20.26
C GLU A 48 17.93 16.76 20.11
N ARG A 49 16.65 16.47 19.80
CA ARG A 49 15.62 17.48 19.53
C ARG A 49 14.57 17.50 20.64
N GLU A 50 14.93 18.12 21.76
CA GLU A 50 14.07 18.24 22.94
C GLU A 50 12.82 19.11 22.68
N SER A 51 12.94 20.16 21.85
CA SER A 51 11.82 21.02 21.44
C SER A 51 11.91 21.41 19.96
N ILE A 52 10.75 21.66 19.35
CA ILE A 52 10.62 22.15 17.97
C ILE A 52 9.81 23.45 18.07
N ASN A 53 10.50 24.59 17.98
CA ASN A 53 9.91 25.90 18.23
C ASN A 53 9.82 26.74 16.95
N SER A 54 10.57 26.38 15.91
CA SER A 54 10.58 27.08 14.62
C SER A 54 10.04 26.22 13.47
N ARG A 55 9.69 26.88 12.37
CA ARG A 55 9.30 26.23 11.12
C ARG A 55 10.47 25.47 10.50
N GLU A 56 11.62 26.11 10.45
CA GLU A 56 12.86 25.60 9.88
C GLU A 56 13.29 24.34 10.65
N GLU A 57 13.21 24.38 11.98
CA GLU A 57 13.49 23.21 12.83
C GLU A 57 12.54 22.04 12.55
N LEU A 58 11.26 22.31 12.27
CA LEU A 58 10.28 21.27 11.94
C LEU A 58 10.60 20.62 10.58
N GLU A 59 10.90 21.44 9.57
CA GLU A 59 11.26 20.97 8.23
C GLU A 59 12.55 20.13 8.30
N ASP A 60 13.57 20.60 9.03
CA ASP A 60 14.83 19.88 9.25
C ASP A 60 14.63 18.52 9.91
N VAL A 61 13.80 18.46 10.97
CA VAL A 61 13.51 17.19 11.68
C VAL A 61 12.80 16.19 10.77
N VAL A 62 11.84 16.63 9.95
CA VAL A 62 11.12 15.74 9.04
C VAL A 62 11.97 15.29 7.87
N GLU A 63 12.85 16.16 7.35
CA GLU A 63 13.83 15.79 6.34
C GLU A 63 14.80 14.74 6.91
N GLU A 64 15.28 14.92 8.14
CA GLU A 64 16.18 13.95 8.77
C GLU A 64 15.49 12.59 9.02
N ILE A 65 14.21 12.60 9.44
CA ILE A 65 13.42 11.36 9.54
C ILE A 65 13.32 10.66 8.18
N SER A 66 13.06 11.42 7.12
CA SER A 66 12.95 10.87 5.75
C SER A 66 14.28 10.26 5.30
N ARG A 67 15.41 10.94 5.57
CA ARG A 67 16.76 10.43 5.29
C ARG A 67 17.10 9.18 6.10
N ILE A 68 16.69 9.10 7.36
CA ILE A 68 16.85 7.90 8.20
C ILE A 68 16.16 6.71 7.54
N PHE A 69 14.93 6.90 7.06
CA PHE A 69 14.13 5.86 6.42
C PHE A 69 14.73 5.42 5.09
N GLU A 70 15.09 6.36 4.21
CA GLU A 70 15.73 6.07 2.93
C GLU A 70 17.07 5.34 3.09
N LYS A 71 17.90 5.78 4.05
CA LYS A 71 19.19 5.17 4.34
C LYS A 71 19.03 3.76 4.90
N ALA A 72 18.12 3.56 5.86
CA ALA A 72 17.83 2.24 6.38
C ALA A 72 17.29 1.31 5.28
N TRP A 73 16.37 1.80 4.45
CA TRP A 73 15.85 1.02 3.33
C TRP A 73 16.95 0.64 2.33
N SER A 74 17.81 1.58 1.95
CA SER A 74 18.91 1.32 1.02
C SER A 74 19.95 0.33 1.58
N ASN A 75 20.16 0.32 2.90
CA ASN A 75 21.09 -0.60 3.56
C ASN A 75 20.57 -2.04 3.60
N TRP A 76 19.27 -2.22 3.83
CA TRP A 76 18.67 -3.52 4.15
C TRP A 76 17.86 -4.13 3.00
N THR A 77 17.72 -3.44 1.88
CA THR A 77 16.98 -3.96 0.72
C THR A 77 17.87 -4.35 -0.44
N GLU A 78 17.42 -5.36 -1.16
CA GLU A 78 18.06 -5.83 -2.38
C GLU A 78 17.14 -5.55 -3.58
N GLU A 79 17.73 -5.15 -4.71
CA GLU A 79 17.01 -5.05 -5.97
C GLU A 79 16.71 -6.44 -6.52
N VAL A 80 15.43 -6.80 -6.54
CA VAL A 80 14.97 -8.09 -7.05
C VAL A 80 14.28 -7.90 -8.39
N LYS A 81 14.77 -8.59 -9.41
CA LYS A 81 14.11 -8.68 -10.71
C LYS A 81 12.77 -9.41 -10.58
N VAL A 82 11.68 -8.69 -10.80
CA VAL A 82 10.33 -9.26 -10.84
C VAL A 82 10.14 -9.93 -12.20
N THR A 83 9.97 -11.25 -12.16
CA THR A 83 9.58 -12.02 -13.33
C THR A 83 8.17 -12.53 -13.11
N GLY A 84 7.31 -12.48 -14.14
CA GLY A 84 5.96 -13.08 -14.08
C GLY A 84 5.94 -14.59 -13.82
N LYS A 85 7.12 -15.24 -13.79
CA LYS A 85 7.33 -16.66 -13.49
C LYS A 85 7.84 -16.91 -12.06
N GLY A 86 7.94 -15.85 -11.24
CA GLY A 86 8.36 -15.95 -9.84
C GLY A 86 7.43 -16.85 -9.04
N LYS A 87 8.00 -17.75 -8.23
CA LYS A 87 7.24 -18.73 -7.45
C LYS A 87 7.21 -18.29 -6.00
N SER A 88 6.01 -18.01 -5.46
CA SER A 88 5.85 -17.50 -4.08
C SER A 88 6.38 -18.42 -2.98
N TRP A 89 6.58 -19.70 -3.28
CA TRP A 89 7.11 -20.71 -2.37
C TRP A 89 8.63 -20.89 -2.47
N TRP A 90 9.29 -20.23 -3.42
CA TRP A 90 10.73 -20.34 -3.62
C TRP A 90 11.48 -19.49 -2.59
N ASN A 91 12.36 -20.11 -1.81
CA ASN A 91 13.13 -19.47 -0.73
C ASN A 91 14.64 -19.51 -1.01
N LYS A 92 15.45 -18.87 -0.15
CA LYS A 92 16.93 -18.85 -0.28
C LYS A 92 17.53 -20.25 -0.33
N GLU A 93 16.99 -21.21 0.42
CA GLU A 93 17.46 -22.60 0.41
C GLU A 93 17.25 -23.28 -0.95
N CYS A 94 16.12 -23.02 -1.61
CA CYS A 94 15.89 -23.47 -2.99
C CYS A 94 16.91 -22.87 -3.94
N THR A 95 17.24 -21.57 -3.80
CA THR A 95 18.28 -20.91 -4.60
C THR A 95 19.67 -21.49 -4.33
N ARG A 96 20.03 -21.69 -3.06
CA ARG A 96 21.32 -22.27 -2.65
C ARG A 96 21.51 -23.68 -3.22
N THR A 97 20.53 -24.55 -3.03
CA THR A 97 20.58 -25.93 -3.57
C THR A 97 20.53 -25.98 -5.09
N PHE A 98 19.83 -25.03 -5.73
CA PHE A 98 19.84 -24.87 -7.18
C PHE A 98 21.19 -24.40 -7.72
N ASN A 99 21.86 -23.47 -7.04
CA ASN A 99 23.20 -23.02 -7.41
C ASN A 99 24.23 -24.14 -7.21
N ASN A 100 24.16 -24.87 -6.10
CA ASN A 100 25.01 -26.06 -5.87
C ASN A 100 24.84 -27.14 -6.96
N LEU A 101 23.66 -27.24 -7.56
CA LEU A 101 23.40 -28.08 -8.73
C LEU A 101 23.95 -27.50 -10.04
N ARG A 102 24.05 -26.17 -10.14
CA ARG A 102 24.48 -25.43 -11.32
C ARG A 102 26.00 -25.26 -11.39
N ASP A 103 26.68 -25.20 -10.24
CA ASP A 103 28.11 -24.89 -10.11
C ASP A 103 29.04 -26.02 -10.58
N GLU A 104 28.52 -27.09 -11.18
CA GLU A 104 29.36 -28.06 -11.87
C GLU A 104 29.69 -27.60 -13.30
N GLN A 105 30.94 -27.19 -13.48
CA GLN A 105 31.68 -27.43 -14.72
C GLN A 105 31.75 -28.95 -14.98
N ASN A 106 30.65 -29.55 -15.43
CA ASN A 106 30.62 -30.96 -15.79
C ASN A 106 30.75 -31.09 -17.31
N PRO A 107 31.94 -31.44 -17.85
CA PRO A 107 32.13 -31.63 -19.30
C PRO A 107 31.35 -32.82 -19.85
N LYS A 108 30.78 -33.68 -18.98
CA LYS A 108 29.84 -34.73 -19.34
C LYS A 108 28.55 -34.47 -18.57
N LYS A 109 27.42 -34.31 -19.27
CA LYS A 109 26.07 -34.05 -18.74
C LYS A 109 25.52 -35.16 -17.81
N LYS A 110 26.28 -35.65 -16.84
CA LYS A 110 25.82 -36.64 -15.86
C LYS A 110 25.32 -35.87 -14.65
N LYS A 111 24.00 -35.90 -14.42
CA LYS A 111 23.40 -35.30 -13.23
C LYS A 111 23.94 -36.02 -12.00
N ASP A 112 24.54 -35.29 -11.07
CA ASP A 112 24.74 -35.78 -9.72
C ASP A 112 23.36 -36.04 -9.11
N MET A 113 23.03 -37.32 -8.93
CA MET A 113 21.73 -37.77 -8.47
C MET A 113 21.49 -37.45 -7.00
N GLU A 114 22.55 -37.33 -6.19
CA GLU A 114 22.46 -37.01 -4.77
C GLU A 114 22.07 -35.54 -4.59
N LYS A 115 22.82 -34.62 -5.21
CA LYS A 115 22.48 -33.18 -5.22
C LYS A 115 21.10 -32.93 -5.84
N TYR A 116 20.72 -33.69 -6.86
CA TYR A 116 19.40 -33.55 -7.49
C TYR A 116 18.26 -34.02 -6.57
N SER A 117 18.50 -35.11 -5.83
CA SER A 117 17.58 -35.59 -4.79
C SER A 117 17.43 -34.54 -3.68
N ASP A 118 18.52 -33.95 -3.23
CA ASP A 118 18.53 -32.90 -2.21
C ASP A 118 17.77 -31.66 -2.63
N PHE A 119 18.01 -31.16 -3.85
CA PHE A 119 17.24 -30.06 -4.40
C PHE A 119 15.74 -30.38 -4.47
N ARG A 120 15.36 -31.58 -4.95
CA ARG A 120 13.95 -31.99 -4.98
C ARG A 120 13.33 -32.03 -3.59
N ARG A 121 14.06 -32.53 -2.59
CA ARG A 121 13.64 -32.57 -1.19
C ARG A 121 13.39 -31.17 -0.65
N VAL A 122 14.34 -30.25 -0.80
CA VAL A 122 14.21 -28.84 -0.36
C VAL A 122 13.04 -28.15 -1.06
N VAL A 123 12.91 -28.29 -2.38
CA VAL A 123 11.78 -27.73 -3.14
C VAL A 123 10.44 -28.28 -2.66
N LYS A 124 10.35 -29.58 -2.36
CA LYS A 124 9.12 -30.20 -1.86
C LYS A 124 8.77 -29.67 -0.47
N MET A 125 9.75 -29.51 0.41
CA MET A 125 9.56 -28.95 1.75
C MET A 125 9.13 -27.48 1.70
N ALA A 126 9.82 -26.64 0.91
CA ALA A 126 9.48 -25.23 0.74
C ALA A 126 8.06 -25.03 0.19
N LYS A 127 7.67 -25.82 -0.81
CA LYS A 127 6.28 -25.86 -1.31
C LYS A 127 5.29 -26.22 -0.21
N LYS A 128 5.54 -27.33 0.50
CA LYS A 128 4.64 -27.81 1.55
C LYS A 128 4.46 -26.73 2.62
N ALA A 129 5.55 -26.20 3.16
CA ALA A 129 5.53 -25.16 4.19
C ALA A 129 4.76 -23.91 3.73
N ASN A 130 4.97 -23.45 2.50
CA ASN A 130 4.25 -22.27 1.97
C ASN A 130 2.74 -22.52 1.87
N TYR A 131 2.33 -23.66 1.32
CA TYR A 131 0.90 -23.99 1.20
C TYR A 131 0.26 -24.27 2.56
N GLU A 132 0.97 -24.89 3.49
CA GLU A 132 0.48 -25.16 4.84
C GLU A 132 0.29 -23.87 5.64
N LYS A 133 1.22 -22.90 5.53
CA LYS A 133 1.04 -21.54 6.06
C LYS A 133 -0.20 -20.85 5.48
N LYS A 134 -0.39 -20.93 4.15
CA LYS A 134 -1.58 -20.36 3.49
C LYS A 134 -2.86 -21.03 3.99
N ILE A 135 -2.88 -22.36 4.06
CA ILE A 135 -4.03 -23.12 4.57
C ILE A 135 -4.36 -22.69 6.00
N HIS A 136 -3.35 -22.55 6.87
CA HIS A 136 -3.54 -22.10 8.24
C HIS A 136 -4.09 -20.66 8.30
N GLU A 137 -3.50 -19.72 7.56
CA GLU A 137 -3.97 -18.33 7.50
C GLU A 137 -5.45 -18.27 7.07
N ILE A 138 -5.82 -19.05 6.04
CA ILE A 138 -7.20 -19.08 5.53
C ILE A 138 -8.16 -19.69 6.55
N ALA A 139 -7.77 -20.82 7.14
CA ALA A 139 -8.57 -21.49 8.18
C ALA A 139 -8.79 -20.57 9.39
N SER A 140 -7.81 -19.74 9.75
CA SER A 140 -7.90 -18.79 10.86
C SER A 140 -8.64 -17.49 10.52
N THR A 141 -8.51 -16.95 9.30
CA THR A 141 -9.01 -15.61 8.95
C THR A 141 -10.31 -15.61 8.15
N ARG A 142 -10.49 -16.54 7.20
CA ARG A 142 -11.61 -16.53 6.25
C ARG A 142 -12.55 -17.73 6.38
N GLY A 143 -12.16 -18.76 7.14
CA GLY A 143 -12.95 -19.96 7.32
C GLY A 143 -12.61 -21.03 6.27
N ARG A 144 -13.51 -21.27 5.31
CA ARG A 144 -13.50 -22.53 4.53
C ARG A 144 -12.39 -22.52 3.45
N PRO A 145 -11.64 -23.63 3.26
CA PRO A 145 -10.56 -23.72 2.27
C PRO A 145 -10.96 -23.34 0.82
N TRP A 146 -12.23 -23.50 0.48
CA TRP A 146 -12.79 -23.23 -0.85
C TRP A 146 -12.95 -21.73 -1.16
N ASP A 147 -12.93 -20.84 -0.16
CA ASP A 147 -13.10 -19.39 -0.34
C ASP A 147 -11.97 -18.73 -1.16
N LEU A 148 -10.87 -19.48 -1.38
CA LEU A 148 -9.80 -19.08 -2.30
C LEU A 148 -10.18 -19.16 -3.77
N MET A 149 -11.08 -20.07 -4.10
CA MET A 149 -11.36 -20.40 -5.47
C MET A 149 -12.01 -19.20 -6.17
N PRO A 150 -11.55 -18.83 -7.39
CA PRO A 150 -12.14 -17.71 -8.13
C PRO A 150 -13.65 -17.81 -8.31
N TRP A 151 -14.20 -19.03 -8.27
CA TRP A 151 -15.63 -19.31 -8.42
C TRP A 151 -16.43 -19.27 -7.10
N VAL A 152 -15.77 -19.27 -5.93
CA VAL A 152 -16.41 -19.11 -4.60
C VAL A 152 -16.43 -17.65 -4.16
N ARG A 153 -15.48 -16.84 -4.64
CA ARG A 153 -15.49 -15.40 -4.40
C ARG A 153 -16.83 -14.82 -4.85
N GLU A 154 -17.36 -13.87 -4.08
CA GLU A 154 -18.49 -13.06 -4.52
C GLU A 154 -18.18 -12.57 -5.92
N ARG A 155 -19.01 -13.01 -6.88
CA ARG A 155 -18.90 -12.50 -8.24
C ARG A 155 -19.14 -11.01 -8.10
N LYS A 156 -18.14 -10.19 -8.45
CA LYS A 156 -18.38 -8.76 -8.66
C LYS A 156 -19.58 -8.71 -9.60
N MET A 157 -20.66 -8.09 -9.14
CA MET A 157 -21.83 -7.89 -9.99
C MET A 157 -21.31 -7.28 -11.29
N PRO A 158 -21.73 -7.78 -12.46
CA PRO A 158 -21.44 -7.07 -13.70
C PRO A 158 -21.88 -5.62 -13.50
N ALA A 159 -21.06 -4.67 -13.93
CA ALA A 159 -21.23 -3.23 -13.70
C ALA A 159 -22.41 -2.64 -14.48
N THR A 160 -23.55 -3.30 -14.46
CA THR A 160 -24.76 -2.93 -15.15
C THR A 160 -25.93 -3.19 -14.22
N GLU A 161 -25.87 -2.57 -13.04
CA GLU A 161 -27.13 -2.19 -12.40
C GLU A 161 -27.89 -1.36 -13.42
N SER A 162 -29.12 -1.76 -13.72
CA SER A 162 -29.95 -1.02 -14.66
C SER A 162 -30.22 0.34 -14.04
N LEU A 163 -29.87 1.42 -14.76
CA LEU A 163 -30.17 2.77 -14.31
C LEU A 163 -31.66 2.88 -14.03
N LEU A 164 -32.02 3.22 -12.79
CA LEU A 164 -33.40 3.39 -12.38
C LEU A 164 -33.86 4.82 -12.72
N ASP A 165 -35.10 4.97 -13.13
CA ASP A 165 -35.74 6.28 -13.23
C ASP A 165 -35.99 6.89 -11.84
N ASP A 166 -36.49 8.12 -11.82
CA ASP A 166 -36.88 8.85 -10.59
C ASP A 166 -37.98 8.14 -9.76
N GLN A 167 -38.63 7.12 -10.34
CA GLN A 167 -39.69 6.32 -9.74
C GLN A 167 -39.21 4.90 -9.38
N GLY A 168 -37.90 4.62 -9.52
CA GLY A 168 -37.28 3.35 -9.15
C GLY A 168 -37.47 2.22 -10.17
N ARG A 169 -37.91 2.51 -11.39
CA ARG A 169 -38.09 1.52 -12.47
C ARG A 169 -36.84 1.45 -13.34
N ALA A 170 -36.47 0.24 -13.75
CA ALA A 170 -35.31 0.03 -14.62
C ALA A 170 -35.53 0.64 -16.02
N CYS A 171 -34.57 1.46 -16.47
CA CYS A 171 -34.52 1.95 -17.85
C CYS A 171 -34.16 0.79 -18.78
N VAL A 172 -35.11 0.33 -19.59
CA VAL A 172 -34.92 -0.81 -20.52
C VAL A 172 -34.61 -0.33 -21.95
N ASP A 173 -34.99 0.92 -22.27
CA ASP A 173 -34.81 1.53 -23.58
C ASP A 173 -33.64 2.53 -23.61
N LYS A 174 -32.97 2.64 -24.76
CA LYS A 174 -31.79 3.52 -24.95
C LYS A 174 -32.14 5.00 -24.85
N GLU A 175 -33.30 5.40 -25.35
CA GLU A 175 -33.74 6.80 -25.27
C GLU A 175 -34.03 7.18 -23.82
N GLN A 176 -34.72 6.30 -23.09
CA GLN A 176 -34.96 6.49 -21.65
C GLN A 176 -33.66 6.54 -20.85
N LEU A 177 -32.68 5.70 -21.18
CA LEU A 177 -31.36 5.72 -20.55
C LEU A 177 -30.65 7.07 -20.75
N PHE A 178 -30.66 7.57 -21.98
CA PHE A 178 -30.06 8.85 -22.33
C PHE A 178 -30.74 10.00 -21.59
N GLN A 179 -32.07 10.06 -21.59
CA GLN A 179 -32.83 11.12 -20.91
C GLN A 179 -32.61 11.10 -19.40
N THR A 180 -32.57 9.92 -18.77
CA THR A 180 -32.30 9.77 -17.34
C THR A 180 -30.89 10.24 -16.97
N LEU A 181 -29.88 9.86 -17.76
CA LEU A 181 -28.50 10.36 -17.59
C LEU A 181 -28.40 11.86 -17.82
N HIS A 182 -29.01 12.34 -18.91
CA HIS A 182 -28.98 13.75 -19.29
C HIS A 182 -29.62 14.63 -18.21
N ARG A 183 -30.77 14.21 -17.66
CA ARG A 183 -31.42 14.89 -16.54
C ARG A 183 -30.59 14.83 -15.27
N ALA A 184 -29.99 13.69 -14.93
CA ALA A 184 -29.18 13.56 -13.71
C ALA A 184 -27.99 14.53 -13.72
N TYR A 185 -27.20 14.51 -14.79
CA TYR A 185 -25.98 15.31 -14.90
C TYR A 185 -26.23 16.79 -15.24
N ASN A 186 -27.29 17.11 -15.99
CA ASN A 186 -27.61 18.47 -16.40
C ASN A 186 -28.81 19.07 -15.64
N SER A 187 -29.22 18.47 -14.52
CA SER A 187 -30.31 18.96 -13.66
C SER A 187 -30.13 20.42 -13.22
N ALA A 188 -28.87 20.83 -13.06
CA ALA A 188 -28.50 22.19 -12.65
C ALA A 188 -28.19 23.14 -13.81
N ASN A 189 -28.28 22.72 -15.08
CA ASN A 189 -27.78 23.49 -16.23
C ASN A 189 -28.51 24.84 -16.42
N ASN A 190 -29.74 24.97 -15.90
CA ASN A 190 -30.52 26.21 -15.90
C ASN A 190 -30.76 26.78 -14.48
N CYS A 191 -30.04 26.28 -13.47
CA CYS A 191 -30.13 26.79 -12.11
C CYS A 191 -28.92 27.71 -11.86
N PRO A 192 -29.07 29.04 -11.96
CA PRO A 192 -27.97 29.95 -11.69
C PRO A 192 -27.55 29.82 -10.21
N THR A 193 -26.33 29.35 -9.97
CA THR A 193 -25.76 29.26 -8.62
C THR A 193 -25.61 30.66 -8.04
N ASN A 194 -26.50 31.03 -7.13
CA ASN A 194 -26.43 32.30 -6.43
C ASN A 194 -25.37 32.21 -5.31
N LEU A 195 -24.11 32.45 -5.68
CA LEU A 195 -22.96 32.44 -4.78
C LEU A 195 -23.12 33.39 -3.59
N GLU A 196 -23.76 34.55 -3.81
CA GLU A 196 -24.02 35.49 -2.71
C GLU A 196 -24.94 34.91 -1.66
N ARG A 197 -26.00 34.20 -2.07
CA ARG A 197 -26.92 33.54 -1.15
C ARG A 197 -26.22 32.42 -0.38
N MET A 198 -25.43 31.57 -1.06
CA MET A 198 -24.67 30.50 -0.41
C MET A 198 -23.67 31.04 0.61
N LEU A 199 -22.94 32.11 0.29
CA LEU A 199 -21.97 32.71 1.21
C LEU A 199 -22.64 33.39 2.41
N ARG A 200 -23.84 33.93 2.26
CA ARG A 200 -24.62 34.55 3.35
C ARG A 200 -25.35 33.53 4.23
N GLU A 201 -25.78 32.39 3.66
CA GLU A 201 -26.48 31.31 4.38
C GLU A 201 -25.53 30.32 5.07
N VAL A 202 -24.22 30.33 4.74
CA VAL A 202 -23.23 29.55 5.47
C VAL A 202 -23.05 30.16 6.86
N GLU A 203 -23.67 29.52 7.85
CA GLU A 203 -23.41 29.84 9.25
C GLU A 203 -21.92 29.72 9.53
N ARG A 204 -21.32 30.82 9.99
CA ARG A 204 -19.97 30.80 10.56
C ARG A 204 -20.04 30.00 11.86
N LYS A 205 -19.65 28.74 11.79
CA LYS A 205 -19.45 27.91 12.98
C LYS A 205 -18.38 28.58 13.85
N GLU A 206 -18.60 28.56 15.16
CA GLU A 206 -17.61 29.02 16.12
C GLU A 206 -16.26 28.34 15.85
N GLU A 207 -15.19 29.10 15.99
CA GLU A 207 -13.84 28.58 15.88
C GLU A 207 -13.65 27.51 16.96
N ARG A 208 -13.62 26.24 16.55
CA ARG A 208 -13.38 25.14 17.47
C ARG A 208 -11.91 25.17 17.89
N GLU A 209 -11.67 25.19 19.20
CA GLU A 209 -10.33 25.03 19.76
C GLU A 209 -9.75 23.66 19.34
N TRP A 210 -8.55 23.69 18.74
CA TRP A 210 -7.85 22.48 18.34
C TRP A 210 -7.06 21.94 19.53
N ASN A 211 -7.54 20.84 20.12
CA ASN A 211 -6.86 20.12 21.20
C ASN A 211 -5.46 19.63 20.78
N THR A 212 -4.56 19.52 21.75
CA THR A 212 -3.23 18.93 21.54
C THR A 212 -3.34 17.45 21.23
N PHE A 213 -2.51 16.98 20.31
CA PHE A 213 -2.50 15.58 19.92
C PHE A 213 -1.90 14.72 21.04
N SER A 214 -2.62 13.70 21.46
CA SER A 214 -2.27 12.85 22.60
C SER A 214 -1.61 11.53 22.19
N GLN A 215 -0.89 10.90 23.13
CA GLN A 215 -0.34 9.54 22.92
C GLN A 215 -1.42 8.51 22.63
N HIS A 216 -2.61 8.69 23.22
CA HIS A 216 -3.73 7.77 23.01
C HIS A 216 -4.26 7.85 21.59
N GLU A 217 -4.41 9.07 21.04
CA GLU A 217 -4.87 9.27 19.66
C GLU A 217 -3.88 8.70 18.65
N LEU A 218 -2.57 8.87 18.86
CA LEU A 218 -1.56 8.25 17.99
C LEU A 218 -1.69 6.72 17.99
N ARG A 219 -1.79 6.11 19.17
CA ARG A 219 -1.91 4.65 19.30
C ARG A 219 -3.23 4.15 18.73
N GLN A 220 -4.33 4.88 18.93
CA GLN A 220 -5.63 4.55 18.36
C GLN A 220 -5.60 4.63 16.84
N ALA A 221 -4.97 5.65 16.27
CA ALA A 221 -4.78 5.80 14.84
C ALA A 221 -3.99 4.63 14.25
N LEU A 222 -2.83 4.33 14.83
CA LEU A 222 -2.02 3.20 14.41
C LEU A 222 -2.80 1.89 14.51
N SER A 223 -3.59 1.68 15.58
CA SER A 223 -4.37 0.46 15.75
C SER A 223 -5.34 0.19 14.59
N LYS A 224 -5.91 1.25 13.98
CA LYS A 224 -6.85 1.17 12.85
C LYS A 224 -6.15 0.85 11.53
N CYS A 225 -4.87 1.17 11.37
CA CYS A 225 -4.13 0.87 10.14
C CYS A 225 -3.94 -0.66 9.97
N ALA A 226 -4.10 -1.19 8.77
CA ALA A 226 -3.85 -2.61 8.52
C ALA A 226 -2.33 -2.91 8.54
N LYS A 227 -1.92 -4.07 9.09
CA LYS A 227 -0.49 -4.41 9.24
C LYS A 227 0.22 -4.68 7.92
N ASN A 228 -0.51 -5.23 6.95
CA ASN A 228 0.04 -5.77 5.69
C ASN A 228 -0.30 -4.90 4.47
N THR A 229 -0.44 -3.59 4.65
CA THR A 229 -0.57 -2.68 3.50
C THR A 229 0.77 -2.54 2.80
N ALA A 230 0.72 -2.19 1.52
CA ALA A 230 1.93 -1.76 0.83
C ALA A 230 2.53 -0.55 1.58
N PRO A 231 3.87 -0.47 1.70
CA PRO A 231 4.52 0.69 2.25
C PRO A 231 4.28 1.91 1.35
N GLY A 232 4.32 3.10 1.95
CA GLY A 232 4.28 4.35 1.20
C GLY A 232 5.59 4.64 0.48
N PRO A 233 5.74 5.84 -0.11
CA PRO A 233 7.00 6.31 -0.68
C PRO A 233 8.16 6.36 0.33
N ASP A 234 7.85 6.39 1.61
CA ASP A 234 8.77 6.33 2.75
C ASP A 234 9.30 4.90 3.02
N HIS A 235 8.83 3.91 2.26
CA HIS A 235 9.23 2.50 2.35
C HIS A 235 8.99 1.84 3.73
N ILE A 236 8.19 2.45 4.60
CA ILE A 236 7.85 1.93 5.92
C ILE A 236 6.46 1.29 5.90
N THR A 237 6.35 0.12 6.53
CA THR A 237 5.07 -0.54 6.74
C THR A 237 4.47 -0.15 8.10
N TRP A 238 3.14 -0.20 8.21
CA TRP A 238 2.47 0.00 9.49
C TRP A 238 2.88 -1.03 10.56
N ASN A 239 3.35 -2.21 10.16
CA ASN A 239 3.83 -3.22 11.11
C ASN A 239 5.07 -2.72 11.86
N VAL A 240 6.06 -2.22 11.12
CA VAL A 240 7.30 -1.64 11.65
C VAL A 240 6.99 -0.46 12.58
N LEU A 241 6.15 0.47 12.12
CA LEU A 241 5.80 1.65 12.91
C LEU A 241 5.06 1.28 14.20
N LYS A 242 4.16 0.28 14.16
CA LYS A 242 3.47 -0.25 15.35
C LYS A 242 4.44 -0.88 16.33
N HIS A 243 5.43 -1.62 15.85
CA HIS A 243 6.40 -2.28 16.71
C HIS A 243 7.29 -1.25 17.41
N ILE A 244 7.88 -0.32 16.64
CA ILE A 244 8.75 0.74 17.15
C ILE A 244 8.03 1.62 18.19
N THR A 245 6.80 2.07 17.89
CA THR A 245 6.01 2.91 18.81
C THR A 245 5.49 2.18 20.04
N LYS A 246 5.39 0.85 20.00
CA LYS A 246 5.05 0.02 21.17
C LYS A 246 6.26 -0.15 22.09
N THR A 247 7.45 -0.31 21.52
CA THR A 247 8.68 -0.63 22.26
C THR A 247 9.37 0.62 22.81
N ARG A 248 9.26 1.77 22.14
CA ARG A 248 10.08 2.97 22.43
C ARG A 248 9.20 4.21 22.65
N THR A 249 9.08 4.65 23.90
CA THR A 249 8.22 5.79 24.29
C THR A 249 8.73 7.15 23.79
N LYS A 250 10.04 7.37 23.75
CA LYS A 250 10.62 8.64 23.24
C LYS A 250 10.26 8.93 21.78
N ILE A 251 10.12 7.89 20.96
CA ILE A 251 9.71 8.03 19.55
C ILE A 251 8.24 8.47 19.45
N VAL A 252 7.38 7.97 20.34
CA VAL A 252 5.99 8.43 20.45
C VAL A 252 5.93 9.92 20.82
N GLU A 253 6.78 10.35 21.74
CA GLU A 253 6.89 11.77 22.11
C GLU A 253 7.38 12.63 20.94
N LEU A 254 8.39 12.17 20.19
CA LEU A 254 8.88 12.86 18.99
C LEU A 254 7.75 13.09 17.97
N PHE A 255 6.98 12.04 17.64
CA PHE A 255 5.86 12.18 16.70
C PHE A 255 4.78 13.14 17.19
N ILE A 256 4.51 13.17 18.51
CA ILE A 256 3.56 14.11 19.10
C ILE A 256 4.10 15.55 19.05
N ARG A 257 5.39 15.76 19.31
CA ARG A 257 6.04 17.07 19.18
C ARG A 257 5.93 17.57 17.74
N ILE A 258 6.24 16.72 16.75
CA ILE A 258 6.10 17.05 15.33
C ILE A 258 4.65 17.40 14.96
N ALA A 259 3.68 16.60 15.41
CA ALA A 259 2.25 16.85 15.13
C ALA A 259 1.77 18.17 15.75
N ASN A 260 2.17 18.46 17.00
CA ASN A 260 1.78 19.68 17.69
C ASN A 260 2.52 20.92 17.15
N ALA A 261 3.79 20.80 16.73
CA ALA A 261 4.54 21.86 16.07
C ALA A 261 3.94 22.20 14.69
N SER A 262 3.61 21.18 13.90
CA SER A 262 2.96 21.34 12.58
C SER A 262 1.63 22.12 12.66
N ARG A 263 0.92 21.99 13.79
CA ARG A 263 -0.30 22.75 14.10
C ARG A 263 0.01 24.24 14.31
N THR A 264 0.99 24.56 15.15
CA THR A 264 1.34 25.95 15.51
C THR A 264 1.84 26.74 14.31
N THR A 265 2.56 26.09 13.40
CA THR A 265 3.16 26.73 12.21
C THR A 265 2.22 26.84 11.01
N SER A 266 0.92 26.51 11.17
CA SER A 266 -0.08 26.49 10.09
C SER A 266 0.28 25.58 8.89
N TYR A 267 1.09 24.55 9.12
CA TYR A 267 1.55 23.61 8.09
C TYR A 267 0.60 22.42 7.90
N LEU A 268 -0.67 22.71 7.55
CA LEU A 268 -1.67 21.67 7.31
C LEU A 268 -1.37 20.81 6.07
N HIS A 269 -0.48 21.27 5.18
CA HIS A 269 -0.05 20.51 4.01
C HIS A 269 0.77 19.26 4.39
N MET A 270 1.56 19.31 5.46
CA MET A 270 2.47 18.21 5.82
C MET A 270 1.73 17.07 6.55
N ILE A 271 0.79 17.39 7.45
CA ILE A 271 -0.09 16.39 8.08
C ILE A 271 -0.96 15.70 7.02
N LYS A 272 -1.45 16.45 6.03
CA LYS A 272 -2.21 15.88 4.91
C LYS A 272 -1.37 14.92 4.07
N VAL A 273 -0.10 15.22 3.79
CA VAL A 273 0.78 14.32 3.02
C VAL A 273 1.15 13.06 3.81
N TRP A 274 1.30 13.13 5.13
CA TRP A 274 1.57 11.93 5.94
C TRP A 274 0.31 11.08 6.24
N TRP A 275 -0.87 11.70 6.37
CA TRP A 275 -2.09 10.99 6.76
C TRP A 275 -3.05 10.63 5.62
N LEU A 276 -3.12 11.42 4.53
CA LEU A 276 -4.10 11.16 3.45
C LEU A 276 -3.67 10.08 2.47
N TYR A 277 -2.41 9.64 2.46
CA TYR A 277 -2.02 8.46 1.69
C TYR A 277 -2.55 7.13 2.27
N SER A 278 -3.32 7.18 3.36
CA SER A 278 -4.01 6.01 3.94
C SER A 278 -5.39 5.70 3.31
N HIS A 279 -5.76 6.28 2.16
CA HIS A 279 -7.04 6.02 1.48
C HIS A 279 -6.94 5.63 0.00
N PHE A 280 -5.79 5.11 -0.44
CA PHE A 280 -5.68 4.43 -1.73
C PHE A 280 -5.06 3.03 -1.58
#